data_AF-A0A3N9UUU1-F1
#
_entry.id   AF-A0A3N9UUU1-F1
#
_cell.length_a   1.000
_cell.length_b   1.000
_cell.length_c   1.000
_cell.angle_alpha   90.00
_cell.angle_beta   90.00
_cell.angle_gamma   90.00
#
_symmetry.space_group_name_H-M   'P 1'
#
loop_
_entity.id
_entity.type
_entity.pdbx_description
1 polymer ?
#
loop_
_entity_poly.entity_id
_entity_poly.type
_entity_poly.pdbx_seq_one_letter_code
_entity_poly.pdbx_strand_id
1 'polypeptide(L)' 'MNALKTPLLILLCLAALQGCSHRNRTVIGGPDAEEAAIRMEESEQEYNDCIATRHVGAQSCDSLEALYKKDKAEYEAQTR' A
#
# COMPACT_ATOMS: atom_id res chain seq x y z
N MET A 1 -43.31 -31.11 10.96
CA MET A 1 -43.56 -30.96 9.50
C MET A 1 -43.40 -29.48 9.22
N ASN A 2 -42.18 -29.02 8.95
CA ASN A 2 -41.63 -28.72 7.61
C ASN A 2 -42.47 -27.62 6.93
N ALA A 3 -41.95 -26.48 6.49
CA ALA A 3 -40.62 -26.22 5.96
C ALA A 3 -40.28 -24.72 6.06
N LEU A 4 -39.16 -24.39 6.69
CA LEU A 4 -38.55 -23.08 6.52
C LEU A 4 -37.73 -23.10 5.23
N LYS A 5 -38.30 -22.48 4.21
CA LYS A 5 -37.71 -22.27 2.89
C LYS A 5 -36.89 -20.98 2.96
N THR A 6 -35.57 -21.09 3.04
CA THR A 6 -34.67 -20.00 2.61
C THR A 6 -33.34 -20.60 2.11
N PRO A 7 -33.07 -20.49 0.80
CA PRO A 7 -31.85 -20.99 0.19
C PRO A 7 -30.70 -20.00 0.33
N LEU A 8 -29.48 -20.55 0.33
CA LEU A 8 -28.26 -19.96 -0.24
C LEU A 8 -28.10 -18.43 -0.14
N LEU A 9 -27.68 -17.90 1.01
CA LEU A 9 -27.03 -16.57 1.05
C LEU A 9 -25.91 -16.51 2.10
N ILE A 10 -25.19 -17.61 2.31
CA ILE A 10 -23.92 -17.63 3.04
C ILE A 10 -22.82 -17.95 2.03
N LEU A 11 -22.61 -17.04 1.10
CA LEU A 11 -21.39 -16.95 0.31
C LEU A 11 -21.03 -15.46 0.26
N LEU A 12 -20.68 -14.97 1.46
CA LEU A 12 -19.79 -13.84 1.70
C LEU A 12 -18.43 -14.13 1.06
N CYS A 13 -18.37 -14.18 -0.26
CA CYS A 13 -17.13 -13.95 -0.98
C CYS A 13 -17.06 -12.45 -1.20
N LEU A 14 -16.50 -11.77 -0.21
CA LEU A 14 -16.01 -10.39 -0.33
C LEU A 14 -15.07 -10.33 -1.53
N ALA A 15 -15.63 -10.07 -2.71
CA ALA A 15 -14.92 -9.66 -3.90
C ALA A 15 -14.52 -8.18 -3.77
N ALA A 16 -13.87 -7.83 -2.65
CA ALA A 16 -13.41 -6.48 -2.34
C ALA A 16 -11.87 -6.35 -2.44
N LEU A 17 -11.22 -7.24 -3.19
CA LEU A 17 -9.79 -7.13 -3.54
C LEU A 17 -9.59 -6.69 -5.00
N GLN A 18 -10.61 -6.08 -5.63
CA GLN A 18 -10.41 -5.29 -6.85
C GLN A 18 -9.88 -3.90 -6.47
N GLY A 19 -8.75 -3.90 -5.79
CA GLY A 19 -7.91 -2.75 -5.50
C GLY A 19 -6.50 -2.97 -6.05
N CYS A 20 -6.33 -3.80 -7.09
CA CYS A 20 -5.15 -3.74 -7.94
C CYS A 20 -5.21 -2.46 -8.76
N SER A 21 -5.17 -1.31 -8.09
CA SER A 21 -4.76 -0.05 -8.68
C SER A 21 -3.27 -0.19 -8.96
N HIS A 22 -2.97 -0.93 -10.03
CA HIS A 22 -1.68 -0.88 -10.69
C HIS A 22 -1.63 0.51 -11.32
N ARG A 23 -1.52 1.55 -10.48
CA ARG A 23 -1.00 2.85 -10.90
C ARG A 23 0.43 2.56 -11.28
N ASN A 24 0.60 2.15 -12.53
CA ASN A 24 1.84 2.31 -13.26
C ASN A 24 2.02 3.82 -13.45
N ARG A 25 2.22 4.54 -12.34
CA ARG A 25 2.55 5.95 -12.35
C ARG A 25 4.05 5.96 -12.35
N THR A 26 4.59 6.05 -13.56
CA THR A 26 5.99 6.36 -13.77
C THR A 26 6.27 7.61 -12.95
N VAL A 27 6.93 7.45 -11.80
CA VAL A 27 7.48 8.57 -11.07
C VAL A 27 8.71 8.98 -11.87
N ILE A 28 8.48 9.87 -12.83
CA ILE A 28 9.53 10.46 -13.65
C ILE A 28 10.22 11.48 -12.76
N GLY A 29 11.19 10.99 -11.98
CA GLY A 29 11.99 11.79 -11.06
C GLY A 29 12.57 13.04 -11.71
N GLY A 30 12.02 14.20 -11.36
CA GLY A 30 12.63 15.51 -11.52
C GLY A 30 13.44 15.92 -10.28
N PRO A 31 14.30 16.94 -10.41
CA PRO A 31 15.17 17.48 -9.34
C PRO A 31 14.41 18.40 -8.35
N ASP A 32 13.09 18.29 -8.27
CA ASP A 32 12.27 19.19 -7.46
C ASP A 32 12.06 18.61 -6.05
N ALA A 33 12.36 19.42 -5.05
CA ALA A 33 12.16 19.08 -3.64
C ALA A 33 10.68 18.76 -3.34
N GLU A 34 9.73 19.36 -4.08
CA GLU A 34 8.30 19.03 -3.99
C GLU A 34 8.03 17.60 -4.46
N GLU A 35 8.65 17.16 -5.55
CA GLU A 35 8.48 15.79 -6.04
C GLU A 35 9.13 14.76 -5.10
N ALA A 36 10.28 15.09 -4.52
CA ALA A 36 10.93 14.25 -3.52
C ALA A 36 10.10 14.12 -2.24
N ALA A 37 9.42 15.20 -1.83
CA ALA A 37 8.49 15.18 -0.70
C ALA A 37 7.31 14.25 -0.96
N ILE A 38 6.71 14.32 -2.15
CA ILE A 38 5.59 13.46 -2.55
C ILE A 38 6.03 11.98 -2.55
N ARG A 39 7.19 11.65 -3.11
CA ARG A 39 7.73 10.27 -3.09
C ARG A 39 7.94 9.75 -1.67
N MET A 40 8.49 10.59 -0.79
CA MET A 40 8.69 10.24 0.60
C MET A 40 7.35 9.99 1.33
N GLU A 41 6.35 10.84 1.14
CA GLU A 41 5.01 10.65 1.73
C GLU A 41 4.33 9.37 1.22
N GLU A 42 4.38 9.11 -0.09
CA GLU A 42 3.78 7.92 -0.69
C GLU A 42 4.44 6.63 -0.16
N SER A 43 5.78 6.58 -0.16
CA SER A 43 6.52 5.41 0.34
C SER A 43 6.37 5.20 1.85
N GLU A 44 6.25 6.28 2.63
CA GLU A 44 5.95 6.21 4.07
C GLU A 44 4.57 5.61 4.31
N GLN A 45 3.56 6.05 3.55
CA GLN A 45 2.20 5.54 3.67
C GLN A 45 2.13 4.06 3.31
N GLU A 46 2.74 3.63 2.21
CA GLU A 46 2.76 2.21 1.82
C GLU A 46 3.47 1.33 2.85
N TYR A 47 4.60 1.79 3.41
CA TYR A 47 5.29 1.08 4.48
C TYR A 47 4.42 0.97 5.73
N ASN A 48 3.77 2.06 6.14
CA ASN A 48 2.89 2.07 7.31
C ASN A 48 1.67 1.15 7.14
N ASP A 49 1.05 1.15 5.96
CA ASP A 49 -0.06 0.26 5.64
C ASP A 49 0.37 -1.21 5.67
N CYS A 50 1.58 -1.52 5.18
CA CYS A 50 2.15 -2.86 5.28
C CYS A 50 2.35 -3.28 6.74
N ILE A 51 2.92 -2.42 7.58
CA ILE A 51 3.13 -2.72 9.00
C ILE A 51 1.80 -2.87 9.74
N ALA A 52 0.81 -2.02 9.45
CA ALA A 52 -0.51 -2.04 10.09
C ALA A 52 -1.31 -3.31 9.76
N THR A 53 -1.13 -3.86 8.56
CA THR A 53 -1.83 -5.07 8.10
C THR A 53 -1.04 -6.36 8.33
N ARG A 54 0.21 -6.25 8.83
CA ARG A 54 1.10 -7.41 9.02
C ARG A 54 0.58 -8.34 10.11
N HIS A 55 0.26 -9.56 9.73
CA HIS A 55 -0.01 -10.67 10.66
C HIS A 55 1.11 -11.72 10.60
N VAL A 56 1.07 -12.67 11.55
CA VAL A 56 2.02 -13.80 11.57
C VAL A 56 1.92 -14.57 10.25
N GLY A 57 3.04 -14.79 9.57
CA GLY A 57 3.12 -15.48 8.28
C GLY A 57 2.91 -14.60 7.03
N ALA A 58 2.64 -13.29 7.20
CA ALA A 58 2.63 -12.35 6.08
C ALA A 58 4.05 -12.10 5.53
N GLN A 59 4.15 -11.61 4.28
CA GLN A 59 5.43 -11.16 3.73
C GLN A 59 6.02 -10.01 4.56
N SER A 60 7.34 -9.88 4.54
CA SER A 60 8.00 -8.77 5.22
C SER A 60 7.77 -7.45 4.49
N CYS A 61 7.82 -6.36 5.24
CA CYS A 61 7.70 -5.00 4.70
C CYS A 61 9.08 -4.41 4.35
N ASP A 62 10.13 -5.22 4.34
CA ASP A 62 11.54 -4.78 4.24
C ASP A 62 11.81 -4.01 2.94
N SER A 63 11.17 -4.42 1.84
CA SER A 63 11.29 -3.72 0.56
C SER A 63 10.66 -2.32 0.60
N LEU A 64 9.52 -2.17 1.29
CA LEU A 64 8.85 -0.87 1.47
C LEU A 64 9.61 0.01 2.46
N GLU A 65 10.19 -0.59 3.50
CA GLU A 65 11.07 0.10 4.44
C GLU A 65 12.31 0.66 3.72
N ALA A 66 12.93 -0.16 2.86
CA ALA A 66 14.09 0.25 2.07
C ALA A 66 13.73 1.38 1.07
N LEU A 67 12.53 1.32 0.47
CA LEU A 67 12.03 2.36 -0.41
C LEU A 67 11.83 3.69 0.34
N TYR A 68 11.11 3.67 1.45
CA TYR A 68 10.91 4.86 2.29
C TYR A 68 12.24 5.48 2.74
N LYS A 69 13.20 4.66 3.19
CA LYS A 69 14.53 5.15 3.58
C LYS A 69 15.27 5.83 2.43
N LYS A 70 15.13 5.31 1.21
CA LYS A 70 15.73 5.90 0.01
C LYS A 70 15.08 7.25 -0.32
N ASP A 71 13.75 7.30 -0.40
CA ASP A 71 13.01 8.52 -0.77
C ASP A 71 13.18 9.62 0.28
N LYS A 72 13.22 9.26 1.57
CA LYS A 72 13.59 10.16 2.65
C LYS A 72 14.99 10.75 2.49
N ALA A 73 15.98 9.93 2.15
CA ALA A 73 17.34 10.41 1.94
C ALA A 73 17.43 11.35 0.72
N GLU A 74 16.67 11.08 -0.35
CA GLU A 74 16.59 11.97 -1.51
C GLU A 74 15.94 13.32 -1.16
N TYR A 75 14.87 13.31 -0.35
CA TYR A 75 14.22 14.53 0.14
C TYR A 75 15.14 15.34 1.05
N GLU A 76 15.79 14.70 2.03
CA GLU A 76 16.75 15.33 2.94
C GLU A 76 17.96 15.92 2.20
N ALA A 77 18.39 15.30 1.10
CA ALA A 77 19.47 15.82 0.27
C ALA A 77 19.08 17.09 -0.52
N GLN A 78 17.79 17.25 -0.84
CA GLN A 78 17.27 18.39 -1.60
C GLN A 78 16.82 19.57 -0.71
N THR A 79 16.61 19.32 0.58
CA THR A 79 16.14 20.32 1.55
C THR A 79 17.23 20.87 2.48
N ARG A 80 18.48 20.42 2.32
CA ARG A 80 19.67 20.97 2.99
C ARG A 80 20.30 22.11 2.21
#